data_AF-A0A6M3JFR0-F1
#
_entry.id   AF-A0A6M3JFR0-F1
#
_cell.length_a   1.000
_cell.length_b   1.000
_cell.length_c   1.000
_cell.angle_alpha   90.00
_cell.angle_beta   90.00
_cell.angle_gamma   90.00
#
_symmetry.space_group_name_H-M   'P 1'
#
loop_
_entity.id
_entity.type
_entity.pdbx_description
1 polymer ?
#
loop_
_entity_poly.entity_id
_entity_poly.type
_entity_poly.pdbx_seq_one_letter_code
_entity_poly.pdbx_strand_id
1 'polypeptide(L)'
;MDNEKKVILKVLVGSHAHGLADETSDKDYRAVYVLPTSKILSLNYKYKGNDWVEGDEDNTAYEIEHFLNLAIRCNPSILEVFKAPIVEPLNADELTDGVLLRQLFPYVWNPNDAFNAFLRY
;
A
#
# COMPACT_ATOMS: atom_id res chain seq x y z
N MET A 1 0.11 -6.62 -21.61
CA MET A 1 0.25 -5.65 -20.51
C MET A 1 -1.08 -5.65 -19.76
N ASP A 2 -1.07 -6.09 -18.50
CA ASP A 2 -2.23 -6.32 -17.62
C ASP A 2 -2.86 -4.96 -17.25
N ASN A 3 -3.58 -4.37 -18.20
CA ASN A 3 -4.17 -3.03 -18.13
C ASN A 3 -5.41 -2.97 -17.20
N GLU A 4 -5.57 -3.94 -16.29
CA GLU A 4 -6.78 -4.11 -15.49
C GLU A 4 -6.67 -3.53 -14.09
N LYS A 5 -5.47 -3.36 -13.53
CA LYS A 5 -5.32 -2.91 -12.13
C LYS A 5 -5.10 -1.40 -12.07
N LYS A 6 -5.92 -0.69 -11.30
CA LYS A 6 -5.76 0.75 -11.07
C LYS A 6 -4.97 0.96 -9.79
N VAL A 7 -3.71 1.40 -9.89
CA VAL A 7 -2.92 1.81 -8.72
C VAL A 7 -3.43 3.18 -8.27
N ILE A 8 -3.79 3.30 -6.99
CA ILE A 8 -4.38 4.52 -6.42
C ILE A 8 -3.44 5.25 -5.47
N LEU A 9 -2.37 4.58 -5.02
CA LEU A 9 -1.38 5.15 -4.12
C LEU A 9 -0.03 4.46 -4.34
N LYS A 10 1.03 5.24 -4.49
CA LYS A 10 2.42 4.75 -4.45
C LYS A 10 3.24 5.66 -3.55
N VAL A 11 3.95 5.05 -2.62
CA VAL A 11 4.74 5.76 -1.60
C VAL A 11 6.15 5.22 -1.54
N LEU A 12 7.08 6.09 -1.14
CA LEU A 12 8.46 5.74 -0.82
C LEU A 12 8.51 5.36 0.66
N VAL A 13 9.00 4.16 0.97
CA VAL A 13 9.11 3.64 2.35
C VAL A 13 10.58 3.48 2.73
N GLY A 14 10.84 2.93 3.92
CA GLY A 14 12.19 2.56 4.31
C GLY A 14 13.08 3.75 4.68
N SER A 15 14.39 3.61 4.47
CA SER A 15 15.41 4.58 4.91
C SER A 15 15.15 5.98 4.36
N HIS A 16 14.71 6.10 3.11
CA HIS A 16 14.38 7.37 2.47
C HIS A 16 13.15 8.04 3.10
N ALA A 17 12.12 7.26 3.46
CA ALA A 17 10.94 7.80 4.13
C ALA A 17 11.24 8.35 5.53
N HIS A 18 12.23 7.77 6.20
CA HIS A 18 12.68 8.16 7.53
C HIS A 18 13.81 9.19 7.54
N GLY A 19 14.33 9.60 6.37
CA GLY A 19 15.46 10.53 6.27
C GLY A 19 16.80 9.94 6.77
N LEU A 20 16.90 8.61 6.76
CA LEU A 20 18.09 7.85 7.18
C LEU A 20 18.94 7.36 5.99
N ALA A 21 18.49 7.64 4.76
CA ALA A 21 19.17 7.21 3.55
C ALA A 21 20.50 7.94 3.32
N ASP A 22 21.49 7.20 2.83
CA ASP A 22 22.76 7.68 2.29
C ASP A 22 22.83 7.47 0.76
N GLU A 23 23.97 7.81 0.15
CA GLU A 23 24.18 7.71 -1.30
C GLU A 23 24.11 6.28 -1.85
N THR A 24 24.23 5.27 -0.98
CA THR A 24 24.19 3.85 -1.35
C THR A 24 22.85 3.18 -1.05
N SER A 25 21.94 3.91 -0.38
CA SER A 25 20.65 3.38 0.04
C SER A 25 19.70 3.17 -1.15
N ASP A 26 19.19 1.96 -1.27
CA ASP A 26 18.14 1.59 -2.21
C ASP A 26 16.83 2.30 -1.89
N LYS A 27 15.94 2.37 -2.89
CA LYS A 27 14.63 2.99 -2.75
C LYS A 27 13.57 1.90 -2.69
N ASP A 28 12.89 1.84 -1.55
CA ASP A 28 11.76 0.95 -1.35
C ASP A 28 10.44 1.67 -1.60
N TYR A 29 9.51 0.99 -2.26
CA TYR A 29 8.19 1.51 -2.57
C TYR A 29 7.11 0.51 -2.17
N ARG A 30 5.97 1.07 -1.79
CA ARG A 30 4.73 0.31 -1.62
C ARG A 30 3.61 0.96 -2.41
N ALA A 31 2.78 0.12 -3.00
CA ALA A 31 1.63 0.58 -3.77
C ALA A 31 0.32 -0.04 -3.27
N VAL A 32 -0.79 0.64 -3.50
CA VAL A 32 -2.15 0.13 -3.30
C VAL A 32 -2.88 0.21 -4.63
N TYR A 33 -3.53 -0.88 -5.02
CA TYR A 33 -4.29 -0.96 -6.26
C TYR A 33 -5.69 -1.53 -6.05
N VAL A 34 -6.56 -1.22 -7.00
CA VAL A 34 -7.93 -1.70 -7.07
C VAL A 34 -8.07 -2.61 -8.28
N LEU A 35 -8.61 -3.81 -8.06
CA LEU A 35 -9.02 -4.71 -9.15
C LEU A 35 -10.41 -4.32 -9.68
N PRO A 36 -10.69 -4.54 -10.98
CA PRO A 36 -12.03 -4.33 -11.50
C PRO A 36 -13.01 -5.26 -10.79
N THR A 37 -14.18 -4.74 -10.43
CA THR A 37 -15.25 -5.52 -9.79
C THR A 37 -15.61 -6.76 -10.62
N SER A 38 -15.59 -6.66 -11.96
CA SER A 38 -15.81 -7.79 -12.86
C SER A 38 -14.80 -8.94 -12.67
N LYS A 39 -13.55 -8.63 -12.35
CA LYS A 39 -12.50 -9.62 -12.08
C LYS A 39 -12.72 -10.28 -10.73
N ILE A 40 -13.05 -9.50 -9.71
CA ILE A 40 -13.37 -9.98 -8.35
C ILE A 40 -14.59 -10.93 -8.38
N LEU A 41 -15.61 -10.60 -9.16
CA LEU A 41 -16.85 -11.39 -9.29
C LEU A 41 -16.75 -12.53 -10.32
N SER A 42 -15.59 -12.73 -10.95
CA SER A 42 -15.40 -13.80 -11.93
C SER A 42 -15.28 -15.16 -11.24
N LEU A 43 -15.75 -16.23 -11.89
CA LEU A 43 -15.63 -17.60 -11.38
C LEU A 43 -14.17 -18.08 -11.23
N ASN A 44 -13.23 -17.39 -11.90
CA ASN A 44 -11.81 -17.69 -11.86
C ASN A 44 -11.03 -16.76 -10.92
N TYR A 45 -11.73 -15.93 -10.13
CA TYR A 45 -11.06 -15.04 -9.19
C TYR A 45 -10.29 -15.85 -8.16
N LYS A 46 -9.00 -15.53 -8.03
CA LYS A 46 -8.17 -16.01 -6.95
C LYS A 46 -7.75 -14.81 -6.13
N TYR A 47 -8.09 -14.83 -4.85
CA TYR A 47 -7.66 -13.79 -3.93
C TYR A 47 -6.13 -13.73 -3.93
N LYS A 48 -5.61 -12.56 -4.29
CA LYS A 48 -4.20 -12.23 -4.19
C LYS A 48 -4.08 -11.15 -3.12
N GLY A 49 -3.41 -11.46 -2.02
CA GLY A 49 -3.22 -10.48 -0.94
C GLY A 49 -2.32 -9.35 -1.43
N ASN A 50 -1.12 -9.70 -1.86
CA ASN A 50 -0.16 -8.79 -2.46
C ASN A 50 0.31 -9.34 -3.80
N ASP A 51 0.70 -8.43 -4.69
CA ASP A 51 1.42 -8.73 -5.91
C ASP A 51 2.80 -8.04 -5.83
N TRP A 52 3.80 -8.71 -6.39
CA TRP A 52 5.09 -8.09 -6.64
C TRP A 52 4.99 -7.23 -7.90
N VAL A 53 5.52 -6.01 -7.83
CA VAL A 53 5.65 -5.16 -9.01
C VAL A 53 6.94 -5.53 -9.71
N GLU A 54 6.84 -6.20 -10.87
CA GLU A 54 8.00 -6.49 -11.73
C GLU A 54 8.59 -5.18 -12.31
N GLY A 55 9.89 -4.93 -12.06
CA GLY A 55 10.63 -3.74 -12.52
C GLY A 55 12.06 -3.67 -11.92
N ASP A 56 12.78 -2.56 -12.15
CA ASP A 56 14.14 -2.31 -11.63
C ASP A 56 14.19 -2.03 -10.11
N GLU A 57 13.04 -1.80 -9.48
CA GLU A 57 12.91 -1.55 -8.05
C GLU A 57 11.91 -2.58 -7.48
N ASP A 58 12.42 -3.53 -6.69
CA ASP A 58 11.69 -4.71 -6.20
C ASP A 58 10.69 -4.32 -5.08
N ASN A 59 9.41 -4.22 -5.43
CA ASN A 59 8.43 -3.55 -4.56
C ASN A 59 7.12 -4.31 -4.37
N THR A 60 6.48 -4.08 -3.23
CA THR A 60 5.21 -4.72 -2.85
C THR A 60 4.01 -3.85 -3.20
N ALA A 61 3.05 -4.41 -3.93
CA ALA A 61 1.75 -3.81 -4.16
C ALA A 61 0.63 -4.60 -3.46
N TYR A 62 -0.30 -3.90 -2.82
CA TYR A 62 -1.42 -4.48 -2.09
C TYR A 62 -2.73 -4.24 -2.84
N GLU A 63 -3.54 -5.28 -2.95
CA GLU A 63 -4.94 -5.11 -3.33
C GLU A 63 -5.68 -4.35 -2.19
N ILE A 64 -6.59 -3.43 -2.53
CA ILE A 64 -7.20 -2.51 -1.55
C ILE A 64 -7.93 -3.22 -0.40
N GLU A 65 -8.63 -4.33 -0.67
CA GLU A 65 -9.29 -5.15 0.35
C GLU A 65 -8.23 -5.74 1.31
N HIS A 66 -7.15 -6.28 0.77
CA HIS A 66 -6.07 -6.84 1.59
C HIS A 66 -5.38 -5.75 2.44
N PHE A 67 -5.08 -4.61 1.81
CA PHE A 67 -4.48 -3.45 2.47
C PHE A 67 -5.33 -2.99 3.65
N LEU A 68 -6.63 -2.79 3.46
CA LEU A 68 -7.54 -2.35 4.51
C LEU A 68 -7.70 -3.41 5.62
N ASN A 69 -7.75 -4.69 5.26
CA ASN A 69 -7.79 -5.79 6.24
C ASN A 69 -6.55 -5.82 7.15
N LEU A 70 -5.37 -5.49 6.62
CA LEU A 70 -4.16 -5.35 7.42
C LEU A 70 -4.14 -4.02 8.19
N ALA A 71 -4.67 -2.94 7.61
CA ALA A 71 -4.74 -1.62 8.24
C ALA A 71 -5.58 -1.65 9.52
N ILE A 72 -6.77 -2.26 9.50
CA ILE A 72 -7.62 -2.39 10.70
C ILE A 72 -6.99 -3.25 11.80
N ARG A 73 -5.97 -4.04 11.46
CA ARG A 73 -5.17 -4.83 12.42
C ARG A 73 -3.90 -4.09 12.85
N CYS A 74 -3.78 -2.80 12.51
CA CYS A 74 -2.63 -1.96 12.81
C CYS A 74 -1.29 -2.58 12.37
N ASN A 75 -1.26 -3.25 11.22
CA ASN A 75 -0.01 -3.80 10.68
C ASN A 75 1.03 -2.68 10.48
N PRO A 76 2.23 -2.75 11.10
CA PRO A 76 3.21 -1.65 11.06
C PRO A 76 3.62 -1.24 9.64
N SER A 77 3.88 -2.20 8.76
CA SER A 77 4.25 -1.95 7.37
C SER A 77 3.16 -1.23 6.57
N ILE A 78 1.90 -1.47 6.93
CA ILE A 78 0.74 -0.81 6.32
C ILE A 78 0.54 0.59 6.89
N LEU A 79 0.70 0.76 8.20
CA LEU A 79 0.62 2.07 8.85
C LEU A 79 1.71 3.03 8.34
N GLU A 80 2.89 2.52 7.99
CA GLU A 80 3.94 3.29 7.31
C GLU A 80 3.43 3.87 5.99
N VAL A 81 2.69 3.10 5.17
CA VAL A 81 2.15 3.56 3.88
C VAL A 81 1.24 4.78 4.04
N PHE A 82 0.45 4.85 5.12
CA PHE A 82 -0.42 6.00 5.39
C PHE A 82 0.35 7.29 5.69
N LYS A 83 1.63 7.20 6.08
CA LYS A 83 2.46 8.34 6.51
C LYS A 83 3.61 8.65 5.57
N ALA A 84 4.02 7.67 4.79
CA ALA A 84 5.10 7.77 3.82
C ALA A 84 4.90 8.89 2.76
N PRO A 85 6.00 9.44 2.21
CA PRO A 85 5.97 10.36 1.08
C PRO A 85 5.32 9.73 -0.15
N ILE A 86 4.45 10.48 -0.84
CA ILE A 86 3.84 10.06 -2.11
C ILE A 86 4.84 10.30 -3.23
N VAL A 87 5.00 9.31 -4.12
CA VAL A 87 5.95 9.36 -5.25
C VAL A 87 5.21 9.72 -6.54
N GLU A 88 4.06 9.11 -6.77
CA GLU A 88 3.23 9.31 -7.97
C GLU A 88 1.75 9.30 -7.57
N PRO A 89 0.93 10.23 -8.07
CA PRO A 89 -0.37 9.89 -8.62
C PRO A 89 -0.20 9.57 -10.12
N LEU A 90 -0.79 8.48 -10.65
CA LEU A 90 -0.70 8.17 -12.08
C LEU A 90 -1.77 8.94 -12.90
N ASN A 91 -2.66 9.70 -12.24
CA ASN A 91 -3.50 10.80 -12.78
C ASN A 91 -4.27 11.56 -11.67
N ALA A 92 -5.02 12.61 -12.02
CA ALA A 92 -5.76 13.46 -11.08
C ALA A 92 -6.87 12.73 -10.30
N ASP A 93 -7.53 11.75 -10.93
CA ASP A 93 -8.57 10.95 -10.27
C ASP A 93 -7.96 10.00 -9.23
N GLU A 94 -6.82 9.38 -9.54
CA GLU A 94 -6.05 8.55 -8.59
C GLU A 94 -5.50 9.34 -7.42
N LEU A 95 -5.10 10.59 -7.63
CA LEU A 95 -4.72 11.48 -6.53
C LEU A 95 -5.89 11.63 -5.54
N THR A 96 -7.12 11.68 -6.03
CA THR A 96 -8.32 11.77 -5.18
C THR A 96 -8.51 10.48 -4.38
N ASP A 97 -8.46 9.33 -5.03
CA ASP A 97 -8.62 8.02 -4.36
C ASP A 97 -7.54 7.76 -3.31
N GLY A 98 -6.27 8.04 -3.64
CA GLY A 98 -5.14 7.89 -2.71
C GLY A 98 -5.23 8.83 -1.50
N VAL A 99 -5.69 10.06 -1.70
CA VAL A 99 -5.92 11.02 -0.59
C VAL A 99 -7.06 10.54 0.30
N LEU A 100 -8.18 10.08 -0.28
CA LEU A 100 -9.30 9.52 0.49
C LEU A 100 -8.87 8.29 1.29
N LEU A 101 -8.08 7.40 0.69
CA LEU A 101 -7.50 6.26 1.39
C LEU A 101 -6.67 6.73 2.59
N ARG A 102 -5.80 7.73 2.44
CA ARG A 102 -4.99 8.25 3.56
C ARG A 102 -5.83 8.90 4.67
N GLN A 103 -6.97 9.49 4.34
CA GLN A 103 -7.90 10.06 5.32
C GLN A 103 -8.55 8.99 6.21
N LEU A 104 -8.46 7.71 5.85
CA LEU A 104 -8.92 6.61 6.70
C LEU A 104 -8.01 6.36 7.91
N PHE A 105 -6.80 6.94 7.96
CA PHE A 105 -5.83 6.69 9.03
C PHE A 105 -6.39 6.78 10.46
N PRO A 106 -7.18 7.82 10.85
CA PRO A 106 -7.72 7.92 12.20
C PRO A 106 -8.68 6.78 12.58
N TYR A 107 -9.25 6.07 11.60
CA TYR A 107 -10.20 4.98 11.83
C TYR A 107 -9.54 3.60 11.86
N VAL A 108 -8.31 3.49 11.35
CA VAL A 108 -7.54 2.23 11.35
C VAL A 108 -6.42 2.23 12.38
N TRP A 109 -6.04 3.39 12.90
CA TRP A 109 -4.99 3.53 13.91
C TRP A 109 -5.53 3.35 15.34
N ASN A 110 -4.92 2.45 16.09
CA ASN A 110 -5.10 2.31 17.52
C ASN A 110 -3.75 1.94 18.18
N PRO A 111 -3.29 2.67 19.21
CA PRO A 111 -1.98 2.44 19.81
C PRO A 111 -1.85 1.06 20.48
N ASN A 112 -2.93 0.54 21.08
CA ASN A 112 -2.91 -0.79 21.69
C ASN A 112 -2.85 -1.88 20.62
N ASP A 113 -3.59 -1.72 19.53
CA ASP A 113 -3.58 -2.69 18.44
C ASP A 113 -2.25 -2.66 17.68
N ALA A 114 -1.64 -1.49 17.49
CA ALA A 114 -0.30 -1.35 16.93
C ALA A 114 0.76 -2.04 17.80
N PHE A 115 0.70 -1.86 19.13
CA PHE A 115 1.56 -2.55 20.07
C PHE A 115 1.36 -4.08 20.02
N ASN A 116 0.11 -4.53 20.01
CA ASN A 116 -0.22 -5.95 19.91
C ASN A 116 0.21 -6.56 18.58
N ALA A 117 0.08 -5.83 17.47
CA ALA A 117 0.54 -6.26 16.16
C ALA A 117 2.06 -6.44 16.15
N PHE A 118 2.81 -5.52 16.75
CA PHE A 118 4.26 -5.61 16.88
C PHE A 118 4.72 -6.85 17.67
N LEU A 119 4.04 -7.19 18.77
CA LEU A 119 4.39 -8.35 19.59
C LEU A 119 4.03 -9.72 18.99
N ARG A 120 3.20 -9.73 17.93
CA ARG A 120 2.72 -10.96 17.28
C ARG A 120 3.52 -11.34 16.03
N TYR A 121 4.55 -10.55 15.70
CA TYR A 121 5.60 -10.89 14.73
C TYR A 121 6.76 -11.60 15.42
#